data_AF-A0A433QNK3-F1
#
_entry.id   AF-A0A433QNK3-F1
#
_cell.length_a   1.000
_cell.length_b   1.000
_cell.length_c   1.000
_cell.angle_alpha   90.00
_cell.angle_beta   90.00
_cell.angle_gamma   90.00
#
_symmetry.space_group_name_H-M   'P 1'
#
loop_
_entity.id
_entity.type
_entity.pdbx_description
1 polymer ?
#
loop_
_entity_poly.entity_id
_entity_poly.type
_entity_poly.pdbx_seq_one_letter_code
_entity_poly.pdbx_strand_id
1 'polypeptide(L)' 'MAPLREPNTQSNHNDVSTTHLHLDLAVDFARKILSGHVMLTLITLVDNVHKVVLDTSFIDVHSIEKDGETLK' A
#
# COMPACT_ATOMS: atom_id res chain seq x y z
N MET A 1 -22.24 8.22 -11.76
CA MET A 1 -22.46 7.89 -10.33
C MET A 1 -21.10 7.57 -9.75
N ALA A 2 -20.78 8.06 -8.55
CA ALA A 2 -19.53 7.67 -7.90
C ALA A 2 -19.58 6.16 -7.59
N PRO A 3 -18.47 5.41 -7.74
CA PRO A 3 -18.43 3.99 -7.44
C PRO A 3 -18.83 3.72 -5.98
N LEU A 4 -19.50 2.59 -5.76
CA LEU A 4 -19.89 2.16 -4.42
C LEU A 4 -18.63 2.02 -3.56
N ARG A 5 -18.65 2.60 -2.37
CA ARG A 5 -17.55 2.47 -1.42
C ARG A 5 -17.69 1.16 -0.67
N GLU A 6 -16.64 0.34 -0.71
CA GLU A 6 -16.55 -0.87 0.13
C GLU A 6 -16.45 -0.49 1.61
N PRO A 7 -17.38 -0.92 2.48
CA PRO A 7 -17.48 -0.44 3.86
C PRO A 7 -16.37 -0.98 4.78
N ASN A 8 -15.73 -2.09 4.40
CA ASN A 8 -14.75 -2.79 5.22
C ASN A 8 -13.30 -2.39 4.93
N THR A 9 -13.08 -1.37 4.10
CA THR A 9 -11.76 -0.83 3.77
C THR A 9 -11.72 0.66 4.04
N GLN A 10 -10.57 1.13 4.52
CA GLN A 10 -10.24 2.55 4.68
C GLN A 10 -9.40 3.08 3.52
N SER A 11 -8.97 2.21 2.59
CA SER A 11 -8.25 2.58 1.39
C SER A 11 -9.08 3.45 0.44
N ASN A 12 -8.39 4.19 -0.44
CA ASN A 12 -9.01 4.86 -1.58
C ASN A 12 -8.99 4.00 -2.86
N HIS A 13 -9.37 2.74 -2.75
CA HIS A 13 -9.41 1.75 -3.86
C HIS A 13 -10.25 2.17 -5.08
N ASN A 14 -11.18 3.12 -4.91
CA ASN A 14 -11.94 3.69 -6.02
C ASN A 14 -11.15 4.75 -6.83
N ASP A 15 -10.06 5.27 -6.27
CA ASP A 15 -9.21 6.29 -6.90
C ASP A 15 -7.90 5.69 -7.43
N VAL A 16 -7.41 4.61 -6.80
CA VAL A 16 -6.13 3.97 -7.09
C VAL A 16 -6.28 2.45 -7.10
N SER A 17 -5.67 1.79 -8.08
CA SER A 17 -5.65 0.33 -8.17
C SER A 17 -4.23 -0.21 -8.24
N THR A 18 -3.98 -1.32 -7.54
CA THR A 18 -2.71 -2.05 -7.59
C THR A 18 -2.74 -3.03 -8.77
N THR A 19 -1.78 -2.90 -9.69
CA THR A 19 -1.64 -3.80 -10.85
C THR A 19 -0.60 -4.89 -10.63
N HIS A 20 0.38 -4.64 -9.75
CA HIS A 20 1.40 -5.61 -9.39
C HIS A 20 1.85 -5.45 -7.93
N LEU A 21 2.19 -6.58 -7.32
CA LEU A 21 2.68 -6.68 -5.95
C LEU A 21 3.96 -7.51 -5.95
N HIS A 22 5.04 -6.95 -5.43
CA HIS A 22 6.28 -7.66 -5.16
C HIS A 22 6.55 -7.64 -3.65
N LEU A 23 6.80 -8.83 -3.09
CA LEU A 23 7.08 -9.04 -1.67
C LEU A 23 8.51 -9.55 -1.52
N ASP A 24 9.36 -8.76 -0.86
CA ASP A 24 10.67 -9.20 -0.41
C ASP A 24 10.67 -9.23 1.12
N LEU A 25 10.48 -10.43 1.67
CA LEU A 25 10.22 -10.64 3.09
C LEU A 25 11.16 -11.72 3.64
N ALA A 26 11.75 -11.41 4.79
CA ALA A 26 12.43 -12.36 5.65
C ALA A 26 11.50 -12.86 6.76
N VAL A 27 11.59 -14.15 7.06
CA VAL A 27 10.88 -14.78 8.19
C VAL A 27 11.80 -14.85 9.39
N ASP A 28 11.40 -14.23 10.50
CA ASP A 28 12.06 -14.37 11.79
C ASP A 28 11.20 -15.20 12.74
N PHE A 29 11.55 -16.48 12.89
CA PHE A 29 10.82 -17.41 13.75
C PHE A 29 11.00 -17.13 15.24
N ALA A 30 12.13 -16.56 15.65
CA ALA A 30 12.39 -16.25 17.06
C ALA A 30 11.52 -15.09 17.53
N ARG A 31 11.42 -14.04 16.70
CA ARG A 31 10.57 -12.87 16.94
C ARG A 31 9.12 -13.06 16.48
N LYS A 32 8.84 -14.12 15.71
CA LYS A 32 7.53 -14.44 15.11
C LYS A 32 7.00 -13.32 14.23
N ILE A 33 7.86 -12.75 13.40
CA ILE A 33 7.51 -11.65 12.48
C ILE A 33 7.92 -11.96 11.04
N LEU A 34 7.26 -11.27 10.11
CA LEU A 34 7.76 -11.04 8.76
C LEU A 34 8.28 -9.62 8.70
N SER A 35 9.48 -9.43 8.14
CA SER A 35 10.08 -8.11 7.96
C SER A 35 10.69 -7.98 6.58
N GLY A 36 10.61 -6.81 5.97
CA GLY A 36 11.13 -6.57 4.62
C GLY A 36 10.40 -5.40 4.00
N HIS A 37 10.30 -5.40 2.67
CA HIS A 37 9.62 -4.34 1.94
C HIS A 37 8.60 -4.89 0.96
N VAL A 38 7.62 -4.05 0.65
CA VAL A 38 6.55 -4.34 -0.30
C VAL A 38 6.59 -3.27 -1.37
N MET A 39 6.71 -3.67 -2.63
CA MET A 39 6.64 -2.76 -3.77
C MET A 39 5.30 -2.94 -4.48
N LEU A 40 4.56 -1.85 -4.57
CA LEU A 40 3.26 -1.79 -5.25
C LEU A 40 3.40 -1.03 -6.57
N THR A 41 2.98 -1.63 -7.67
CA THR A 41 2.74 -0.89 -8.92
C THR A 41 1.30 -0.42 -8.93
N LEU A 42 1.10 0.89 -9.01
CA LEU A 42 -0.19 1.54 -8.87
C LEU A 42 -0.59 2.25 -10.17
N ILE A 43 -1.88 2.27 -10.45
CA ILE A 43 -2.51 3.14 -11.46
C ILE A 43 -3.58 4.00 -10.81
N THR A 44 -3.75 5.23 -11.31
CA THR A 44 -4.86 6.10 -10.91
C THR A 44 -6.08 5.80 -11.77
N LEU A 45 -7.26 5.67 -11.15
CA LEU A 45 -8.53 5.43 -11.82
C LEU A 45 -9.30 6.71 -12.12
N VAL A 46 -8.91 7.82 -11.49
CA VAL A 46 -9.49 9.15 -11.64
C VAL A 46 -8.37 10.19 -11.78
N ASP A 47 -8.71 11.38 -12.29
CA ASP A 47 -7.76 12.49 -12.41
C ASP A 47 -7.43 13.11 -11.05
N ASN A 48 -6.27 13.79 -10.97
CA ASN A 48 -5.85 14.59 -9.81
C ASN A 48 -5.74 13.82 -8.48
N VAL A 49 -5.27 12.57 -8.52
CA VAL A 49 -4.95 11.80 -7.32
C VAL A 49 -3.62 12.30 -6.74
N HIS A 50 -3.67 12.87 -5.54
CA HIS A 50 -2.48 13.39 -4.83
C HIS A 50 -2.06 12.54 -3.62
N LYS A 51 -2.85 11.51 -3.29
CA LYS A 51 -2.59 10.63 -2.15
C LYS A 51 -2.97 9.19 -2.46
N VAL A 52 -2.23 8.26 -1.85
CA VAL A 52 -2.57 6.84 -1.81
C VAL A 52 -2.88 6.49 -0.35
N VAL A 53 -4.00 5.84 -0.12
CA VAL A 53 -4.42 5.38 1.21
C VAL A 53 -4.51 3.86 1.15
N LEU A 54 -3.73 3.18 2.00
CA LEU A 54 -3.69 1.72 2.08
C LEU A 54 -4.26 1.25 3.42
N ASP A 55 -4.82 0.05 3.44
CA ASP A 55 -5.20 -0.59 4.69
C ASP A 55 -3.98 -1.19 5.38
N THR A 56 -3.88 -0.99 6.70
CA THR A 56 -2.91 -1.66 7.55
C THR A 56 -3.55 -2.02 8.87
N SER A 57 -3.16 -3.15 9.47
CA SER A 57 -3.59 -3.53 10.81
C SER A 57 -2.40 -4.15 11.53
N PHE A 58 -1.96 -3.53 12.63
CA PHE A 58 -0.80 -3.95 13.43
C PHE A 58 0.51 -4.13 12.62
N ILE A 59 0.70 -3.34 11.56
CA ILE A 59 1.95 -3.29 10.77
C ILE A 59 2.79 -2.12 11.27
N ASP A 60 4.09 -2.36 11.47
CA ASP A 60 5.09 -1.32 11.76
C ASP A 60 5.71 -0.83 10.45
N VAL A 61 5.39 0.41 10.05
CA VAL A 61 5.85 1.01 8.78
C VAL A 61 7.07 1.89 9.06
N HIS A 62 8.22 1.49 8.52
CA HIS A 62 9.50 2.16 8.77
C HIS A 62 9.81 3.31 7.79
N SER A 63 9.49 3.14 6.52
CA SER A 63 9.73 4.13 5.46
C SER A 63 8.78 3.90 4.29
N ILE A 64 8.62 4.93 3.47
CA ILE A 64 7.89 4.87 2.20
C ILE A 64 8.79 5.50 1.14
N GLU A 65 8.92 4.84 0.01
CA GLU A 65 9.70 5.32 -1.14
C GLU A 65 8.84 5.32 -2.39
N LYS A 66 9.08 6.29 -3.27
CA LYS A 66 8.49 6.34 -4.60
C LYS A 66 9.60 6.66 -5.60
N ASP A 67 9.75 5.81 -6.61
CA ASP A 67 10.75 5.98 -7.67
C ASP A 67 12.19 6.20 -7.14
N GLY A 68 12.52 5.57 -6.00
CA GLY A 68 13.83 5.68 -5.34
C GLY A 68 13.99 6.88 -4.41
N GLU A 69 12.96 7.72 -4.25
CA GLU A 69 12.96 8.85 -3.32
C GLU A 69 12.12 8.53 -2.08
N THR A 70 12.70 8.74 -0.89
CA THR A 70 11.96 8.61 0.37
C THR A 70 10.92 9.72 0.50
N LEU A 71 9.66 9.32 0.69
CA LEU A 71 8.56 10.23 1.00
C LEU A 71 8.58 10.55 2.49
N LYS A 72 8.46 11.84 2.82
CA LYS A 72 8.39 12.36 4.20
C LYS A 72 6.95 12.62 4.62
#